data_AF-A0A2H9THV5-F1
#
_entry.id   AF-A0A2H9THV5-F1
#
_cell.length_a   1.000
_cell.length_b   1.000
_cell.length_c   1.000
_cell.angle_alpha   90.00
_cell.angle_beta   90.00
_cell.angle_gamma   90.00
#
_symmetry.space_group_name_H-M   'P 1'
#
loop_
_entity.id
_entity.type
_entity.pdbx_description
1 polymer ?
#
loop_
_entity_poly.entity_id
_entity_poly.type
_entity_poly.pdbx_seq_one_letter_code
_entity_poly.pdbx_strand_id
1 'polypeptide(L)'
;MTNRNKTTAIPIPISDPPSHIPTVLPTSSRPKQRLEPTRTTKKSQKLVVFPDAEVEEEQVDENCIQIVSDEEFPFTSNAPQSFRLKDLRDHCLKMNLTGSVDIKRFDEVLYSPYFIDKEKSELAGKLEDAVASDAPIGEIFVFDYGVVVIWGLDEEDEKKALHRLQPYETDRLSPDDVELESFSFCHNPDKPARLFNDIINLRTGHHLVKLTISHALAQSVKLAYFEELIENTILHTKNIPYELSSTGTIKMSRQDINRQIGELFAMRMNVNLISNVLDTPELFWSFPTLAPLYRAVRGYLEISQRVEVLNQRCAVLSDMLDMLRDHANIMHGETLEWIVIVLIAIEIFIGIAKGLGDVLYSR
;
A
#
# COMPACT_ATOMS: atom_id res chain seq x y z
N MET A 1 -43.43 -41.89 -9.62
CA MET A 1 -44.07 -41.86 -8.29
C MET A 1 -43.61 -43.09 -7.51
N THR A 2 -42.73 -42.92 -6.53
CA THR A 2 -42.47 -43.97 -5.53
C THR A 2 -41.97 -43.29 -4.25
N ASN A 3 -42.68 -43.53 -3.16
CA ASN A 3 -42.53 -42.84 -1.88
C ASN A 3 -42.13 -43.88 -0.83
N ARG A 4 -41.16 -43.60 0.04
CA ARG A 4 -40.91 -44.36 1.29
C ARG A 4 -40.14 -43.50 2.28
N ASN A 5 -40.63 -43.51 3.52
CA ASN A 5 -40.24 -42.64 4.63
C ASN A 5 -39.95 -43.50 5.89
N LYS A 6 -39.16 -42.95 6.83
CA LYS A 6 -38.89 -43.44 8.22
C LYS A 6 -37.98 -44.70 8.30
N THR A 7 -37.20 -44.95 9.37
CA THR A 7 -37.39 -44.58 10.80
C THR A 7 -36.08 -44.34 11.59
N THR A 8 -36.19 -43.45 12.59
CA THR A 8 -35.35 -43.06 13.74
C THR A 8 -34.60 -44.15 14.54
N ALA A 9 -33.44 -43.80 15.11
CA ALA A 9 -33.02 -44.14 16.50
C ALA A 9 -31.88 -43.23 17.01
N ILE A 10 -31.97 -42.71 18.24
CA ILE A 10 -30.89 -42.02 19.00
C ILE A 10 -30.93 -42.56 20.46
N PRO A 11 -29.77 -42.85 21.07
CA PRO A 11 -29.57 -42.53 22.49
C PRO A 11 -28.20 -41.87 22.79
N ILE A 12 -28.11 -41.20 23.95
CA ILE A 12 -26.98 -40.43 24.51
C ILE A 12 -26.99 -40.71 26.05
N PRO A 13 -26.00 -40.34 26.89
CA PRO A 13 -24.53 -40.57 26.93
C PRO A 13 -24.09 -41.46 28.14
N ILE A 14 -22.77 -41.70 28.32
CA ILE A 14 -22.15 -42.05 29.62
C ILE A 14 -20.76 -41.38 29.74
N SER A 15 -20.36 -40.99 30.96
CA SER A 15 -19.06 -40.44 31.37
C SER A 15 -18.65 -41.06 32.73
N ASP A 16 -17.47 -40.93 33.35
CA ASP A 16 -16.17 -40.24 33.15
C ASP A 16 -15.16 -40.88 34.19
N PRO A 17 -13.93 -40.40 34.50
CA PRO A 17 -12.91 -39.59 33.79
C PRO A 17 -11.51 -40.32 33.79
N PRO A 18 -10.37 -39.73 34.22
CA PRO A 18 -9.35 -39.11 33.36
C PRO A 18 -7.97 -39.80 33.37
N SER A 19 -7.13 -39.58 32.34
CA SER A 19 -5.67 -39.67 32.53
C SER A 19 -4.83 -38.94 31.45
N HIS A 20 -3.72 -38.34 31.93
CA HIS A 20 -2.52 -37.87 31.22
C HIS A 20 -2.61 -36.86 30.05
N ILE A 21 -2.18 -35.64 30.37
CA ILE A 21 -1.69 -34.61 29.44
C ILE A 21 -0.30 -35.00 28.92
N PRO A 22 -0.04 -34.87 27.61
CA PRO A 22 1.26 -34.51 27.09
C PRO A 22 1.20 -33.11 26.44
N THR A 23 2.10 -32.22 26.88
CA THR A 23 2.29 -30.89 26.29
C THR A 23 2.75 -30.99 24.83
N VAL A 24 1.98 -30.43 23.89
CA VAL A 24 2.38 -30.29 22.48
C VAL A 24 2.25 -28.83 22.08
N LEU A 25 3.38 -28.22 21.73
CA LEU A 25 3.44 -26.90 21.08
C LEU A 25 2.83 -26.98 19.68
N PRO A 26 1.87 -26.11 19.30
CA PRO A 26 1.38 -26.05 17.94
C PRO A 26 2.37 -25.27 17.06
N THR A 27 3.29 -25.98 16.40
CA THR A 27 4.00 -25.45 15.23
C THR A 27 3.02 -25.27 14.07
N SER A 28 2.48 -24.05 13.93
CA SER A 28 1.53 -23.69 12.86
C SER A 28 2.26 -23.40 11.53
N SER A 29 2.83 -24.42 10.90
CA SER A 29 3.25 -24.34 9.49
C SER A 29 2.06 -24.69 8.58
N ARG A 30 1.22 -23.69 8.30
CA ARG A 30 0.09 -23.84 7.36
C ARG A 30 0.43 -23.07 6.07
N PRO A 31 0.54 -23.70 4.90
CA PRO A 31 0.76 -22.98 3.65
C PRO A 31 -0.45 -22.07 3.37
N LYS A 32 -0.20 -20.77 3.09
CA LYS A 32 -1.24 -19.84 2.59
C LYS A 32 -1.81 -20.43 1.30
N GLN A 33 -3.08 -20.82 1.32
CA GLN A 33 -3.79 -21.27 0.11
C GLN A 33 -4.11 -20.03 -0.72
N ARG A 34 -3.53 -19.92 -1.93
CA ARG A 34 -3.73 -18.78 -2.84
C ARG A 34 -5.21 -18.63 -3.17
N LEU A 35 -5.84 -17.58 -2.63
CA LEU A 35 -7.19 -17.17 -3.01
C LEU A 35 -7.07 -16.33 -4.27
N GLU A 36 -7.55 -16.85 -5.40
CA GLU A 36 -7.69 -16.04 -6.61
C GLU A 36 -8.82 -15.02 -6.41
N PRO A 37 -8.64 -13.75 -6.83
CA PRO A 37 -9.69 -12.74 -6.72
C PRO A 37 -10.88 -13.12 -7.60
N THR A 38 -12.05 -13.32 -6.99
CA THR A 38 -13.31 -13.60 -7.70
C THR A 38 -13.80 -12.38 -8.48
N ARG A 39 -13.23 -12.21 -9.68
CA ARG A 39 -13.67 -11.24 -10.70
C ARG A 39 -15.12 -11.52 -11.10
N THR A 40 -16.06 -10.70 -10.63
CA THR A 40 -17.46 -10.80 -11.03
C THR A 40 -17.62 -10.36 -12.49
N THR A 41 -18.45 -11.07 -13.27
CA THR A 41 -18.49 -10.90 -14.73
C THR A 41 -19.77 -10.21 -15.24
N LYS A 42 -19.58 -9.47 -16.34
CA LYS A 42 -20.58 -8.96 -17.31
C LYS A 42 -21.35 -7.67 -16.95
N LYS A 43 -21.04 -6.62 -17.72
CA LYS A 43 -21.85 -6.30 -18.92
C LYS A 43 -21.03 -5.58 -19.99
N SER A 44 -21.23 -5.97 -21.25
CA SER A 44 -20.61 -5.34 -22.40
C SER A 44 -21.18 -3.94 -22.61
N GLN A 45 -20.33 -2.91 -22.71
CA GLN A 45 -20.71 -1.61 -23.27
C GLN A 45 -19.72 -1.17 -24.34
N LYS A 46 -20.27 -0.70 -25.46
CA LYS A 46 -19.56 -0.21 -26.65
C LYS A 46 -19.44 1.29 -26.51
N LEU A 47 -18.25 1.78 -26.15
CA LEU A 47 -18.06 3.20 -25.83
C LEU A 47 -17.78 4.05 -27.09
N VAL A 48 -18.45 5.20 -27.19
CA VAL A 48 -18.24 6.21 -28.24
C VAL A 48 -17.90 7.55 -27.58
N VAL A 49 -16.61 7.91 -27.70
CA VAL A 49 -16.08 9.25 -28.05
C VAL A 49 -16.82 10.50 -27.50
N PHE A 50 -16.22 11.08 -26.45
CA PHE A 50 -16.19 12.50 -25.98
C PHE A 50 -17.50 13.30 -25.80
N PRO A 51 -17.57 14.15 -24.75
CA PRO A 51 -17.15 15.55 -24.92
C PRO A 51 -16.25 16.11 -23.80
N ASP A 52 -15.73 17.31 -24.01
CA ASP A 52 -14.82 18.05 -23.12
C ASP A 52 -15.53 18.67 -21.91
N ALA A 53 -14.78 18.87 -20.81
CA ALA A 53 -15.19 19.68 -19.66
C ALA A 53 -13.96 20.40 -19.07
N GLU A 54 -14.17 21.64 -18.65
CA GLU A 54 -13.13 22.58 -18.19
C GLU A 54 -12.75 22.32 -16.72
N VAL A 55 -11.55 22.76 -16.32
CA VAL A 55 -11.01 22.61 -14.96
C VAL A 55 -11.01 23.98 -14.28
N GLU A 56 -11.59 24.08 -13.08
CA GLU A 56 -11.38 25.18 -12.14
C GLU A 56 -10.49 24.68 -10.99
N GLU A 57 -9.51 25.48 -10.59
CA GLU A 57 -8.56 25.18 -9.51
C GLU A 57 -9.03 25.81 -8.18
N GLU A 58 -9.04 25.05 -7.08
CA GLU A 58 -9.21 25.58 -5.72
C GLU A 58 -7.89 25.55 -4.94
N GLN A 59 -7.61 26.65 -4.22
CA GLN A 59 -6.40 26.80 -3.40
C GLN A 59 -6.58 26.17 -2.02
N VAL A 60 -5.51 25.61 -1.47
CA VAL A 60 -5.46 25.03 -0.11
C VAL A 60 -4.55 25.87 0.78
N ASP A 61 -5.03 26.24 1.97
CA ASP A 61 -4.29 27.03 2.96
C ASP A 61 -3.11 26.27 3.59
N GLU A 62 -1.95 26.92 3.65
CA GLU A 62 -0.78 26.44 4.41
C GLU A 62 -0.85 26.88 5.88
N ASN A 63 -0.96 25.95 6.84
CA ASN A 63 -0.41 26.20 8.18
C ASN A 63 -0.16 24.96 9.06
N CYS A 64 0.92 25.05 9.86
CA CYS A 64 1.43 24.08 10.85
C CYS A 64 1.93 22.73 10.27
N ILE A 65 2.95 22.06 10.83
CA ILE A 65 3.41 21.96 12.23
C ILE A 65 4.97 21.98 12.31
N GLN A 66 5.56 22.41 13.43
CA GLN A 66 7.01 22.33 13.69
C GLN A 66 7.48 20.96 14.23
N ILE A 67 8.76 20.65 13.94
CA ILE A 67 9.46 19.37 14.12
C ILE A 67 9.62 18.95 15.60
N VAL A 68 9.61 17.64 15.86
CA VAL A 68 10.26 17.01 17.04
C VAL A 68 11.22 15.92 16.55
N SER A 69 12.38 15.81 17.20
CA SER A 69 13.55 15.04 16.78
C SER A 69 13.64 13.63 17.38
N ASP A 70 14.09 12.68 16.56
CA ASP A 70 14.86 11.46 16.85
C ASP A 70 14.69 10.78 18.23
N GLU A 71 13.69 9.91 18.35
CA GLU A 71 13.79 8.67 19.14
C GLU A 71 13.36 7.48 18.25
N GLU A 72 14.20 6.45 18.16
CA GLU A 72 13.92 5.23 17.39
C GLU A 72 12.86 4.36 18.08
N PHE A 73 11.59 4.67 17.85
CA PHE A 73 10.50 3.75 18.15
C PHE A 73 10.48 2.58 17.13
N PRO A 74 10.11 1.35 17.55
CA PRO A 74 9.93 0.22 16.64
C PRO A 74 8.63 0.38 15.84
N PHE A 75 8.65 1.32 14.92
CA PHE A 75 7.69 1.49 13.85
C PHE A 75 8.21 0.69 12.65
N THR A 76 7.40 -0.15 12.01
CA THR A 76 7.71 -0.61 10.65
C THR A 76 7.80 0.64 9.79
N SER A 77 8.91 0.87 9.07
CA SER A 77 9.06 2.14 8.34
C SER A 77 8.09 2.18 7.16
N ASN A 78 6.89 2.69 7.42
CA ASN A 78 5.84 2.87 6.42
C ASN A 78 6.16 4.05 5.48
N ALA A 79 7.40 4.56 5.50
CA ALA A 79 7.87 5.56 4.57
C ALA A 79 7.70 5.06 3.12
N PRO A 80 7.45 5.96 2.16
CA PRO A 80 7.23 5.56 0.77
C PRO A 80 8.51 4.91 0.22
N GLN A 81 8.48 3.59 0.02
CA GLN A 81 9.60 2.86 -0.59
C GLN A 81 10.03 3.56 -1.87
N SER A 82 11.33 3.73 -2.05
CA SER A 82 11.85 4.44 -3.21
C SER A 82 13.19 3.88 -3.68
N PHE A 83 13.45 4.04 -4.98
CA PHE A 83 14.73 3.69 -5.58
C PHE A 83 15.60 4.94 -5.78
N ARG A 84 16.86 4.86 -5.37
CA ARG A 84 17.87 5.90 -5.63
C ARG A 84 18.33 5.85 -7.09
N LEU A 85 17.46 6.25 -8.02
CA LEU A 85 17.66 6.11 -9.47
C LEU A 85 18.92 6.82 -10.00
N LYS A 86 19.43 7.85 -9.31
CA LYS A 86 20.69 8.53 -9.68
C LYS A 86 21.87 7.59 -9.42
N ASP A 87 22.05 7.16 -8.18
CA ASP A 87 23.08 6.21 -7.74
C ASP A 87 23.04 4.90 -8.55
N LEU A 88 21.84 4.41 -8.83
CA LEU A 88 21.60 3.22 -9.66
C LEU A 88 22.11 3.41 -11.10
N ARG A 89 21.71 4.51 -11.77
CA ARG A 89 22.19 4.84 -13.12
C ARG A 89 23.70 4.99 -13.15
N ASP A 90 24.26 5.77 -12.23
CA ASP A 90 25.68 6.08 -12.20
C ASP A 90 26.53 4.82 -11.94
N HIS A 91 26.03 3.90 -11.11
CA HIS A 91 26.66 2.59 -10.93
C HIS A 91 26.64 1.74 -12.20
N CYS A 92 25.50 1.67 -12.90
CA CYS A 92 25.37 0.87 -14.11
C CYS A 92 26.25 1.37 -15.25
N LEU A 93 26.35 2.69 -15.42
CA LEU A 93 27.29 3.33 -16.35
C LEU A 93 28.75 3.04 -15.95
N LYS A 94 29.10 3.19 -14.67
CA LYS A 94 30.47 2.95 -14.15
C LYS A 94 30.92 1.49 -14.30
N MET A 95 30.03 0.54 -14.06
CA MET A 95 30.32 -0.89 -14.12
C MET A 95 30.17 -1.48 -15.54
N ASN A 96 29.70 -0.70 -16.51
CA ASN A 96 29.39 -1.15 -17.87
C ASN A 96 28.47 -2.40 -17.88
N LEU A 97 27.44 -2.38 -17.02
CA LEU A 97 26.52 -3.50 -16.81
C LEU A 97 25.53 -3.69 -17.96
N THR A 98 25.33 -2.64 -18.77
CA THR A 98 24.38 -2.61 -19.90
C THR A 98 25.07 -2.72 -21.27
N GLY A 99 26.38 -3.01 -21.29
CA GLY A 99 27.16 -3.10 -22.52
C GLY A 99 27.10 -1.81 -23.35
N SER A 100 26.90 -1.95 -24.65
CA SER A 100 26.76 -0.81 -25.58
C SER A 100 25.38 -0.14 -25.56
N VAL A 101 24.47 -0.52 -24.65
CA VAL A 101 23.07 -0.11 -24.69
C VAL A 101 22.78 1.01 -23.68
N ASP A 102 22.24 2.12 -24.19
CA ASP A 102 21.96 3.33 -23.42
C ASP A 102 20.82 3.15 -22.39
N ILE A 103 21.13 3.44 -21.13
CA ILE A 103 20.15 3.55 -20.05
C ILE A 103 19.38 4.86 -20.23
N LYS A 104 18.06 4.78 -20.41
CA LYS A 104 17.20 5.96 -20.55
C LYS A 104 16.50 6.23 -19.23
N ARG A 105 16.36 7.50 -18.84
CA ARG A 105 15.48 7.92 -17.76
C ARG A 105 14.33 8.73 -18.35
N PHE A 106 13.12 8.37 -17.98
CA PHE A 106 11.89 9.07 -18.28
C PHE A 106 11.32 9.53 -16.93
N ASP A 107 11.82 10.67 -16.46
CA ASP A 107 11.37 11.36 -15.24
C ASP A 107 11.40 10.46 -13.98
N GLU A 108 10.28 9.82 -13.65
CA GLU A 108 10.08 8.83 -12.58
C GLU A 108 10.77 7.47 -12.83
N VAL A 109 11.08 7.12 -14.08
CA VAL A 109 11.44 5.75 -14.49
C VAL A 109 12.85 5.65 -15.04
N LEU A 110 13.62 4.69 -14.55
CA LEU A 110 14.85 4.22 -15.18
C LEU A 110 14.55 2.98 -16.03
N TYR A 111 14.72 3.12 -17.35
CA TYR A 111 14.65 2.03 -18.31
C TYR A 111 16.05 1.48 -18.59
N SER A 112 16.22 0.17 -18.38
CA SER A 112 17.42 -0.57 -18.77
C SER A 112 17.04 -1.78 -19.61
N PRO A 113 17.53 -1.89 -20.86
CA PRO A 113 17.23 -3.05 -21.70
C PRO A 113 17.80 -4.37 -21.19
N TYR A 114 18.86 -4.36 -20.36
CA TYR A 114 19.49 -5.57 -19.79
C TYR A 114 20.21 -5.27 -18.47
N PHE A 115 19.95 -6.06 -17.42
CA PHE A 115 20.54 -5.82 -16.08
C PHE A 115 21.31 -7.02 -15.48
N ILE A 116 21.36 -8.16 -16.18
CA ILE A 116 21.76 -9.47 -15.60
C ILE A 116 23.14 -9.96 -16.05
N ASP A 117 23.52 -9.83 -17.33
CA ASP A 117 24.82 -10.33 -17.78
C ASP A 117 25.34 -9.53 -18.97
N LYS A 118 26.66 -9.30 -18.98
CA LYS A 118 27.37 -8.56 -20.02
C LYS A 118 27.40 -9.37 -21.32
N GLU A 119 27.61 -10.68 -21.25
CA GLU A 119 27.61 -11.54 -22.46
C GLU A 119 26.22 -11.62 -23.11
N LYS A 120 25.16 -11.76 -22.30
CA LYS A 120 23.77 -11.71 -22.79
C LYS A 120 23.43 -10.32 -23.37
N SER A 121 23.88 -9.23 -22.73
CA SER A 121 23.69 -7.85 -23.20
C SER A 121 24.41 -7.58 -24.53
N GLU A 122 25.67 -8.00 -24.70
CA GLU A 122 26.42 -7.84 -25.95
C GLU A 122 25.85 -8.69 -27.10
N LEU A 123 25.25 -9.84 -26.81
CA LEU A 123 24.56 -10.67 -27.80
C LEU A 123 23.24 -10.04 -28.24
N ALA A 124 22.48 -9.48 -27.30
CA ALA A 124 21.15 -8.96 -27.54
C ALA A 124 21.14 -7.57 -28.21
N GLY A 125 22.11 -6.69 -27.90
CA GLY A 125 22.31 -5.44 -28.66
C GLY A 125 22.63 -5.69 -30.14
N LYS A 126 23.45 -6.73 -30.43
CA LYS A 126 23.68 -7.18 -31.83
C LYS A 126 22.41 -7.76 -32.47
N LEU A 127 21.47 -8.29 -31.68
CA LEU A 127 20.22 -8.83 -32.19
C LEU A 127 19.22 -7.72 -32.54
N GLU A 128 19.15 -6.67 -31.71
CA GLU A 128 18.36 -5.45 -31.92
C GLU A 128 18.77 -4.71 -33.20
N ASP A 129 20.09 -4.60 -33.46
CA ASP A 129 20.63 -4.00 -34.69
C ASP A 129 20.45 -4.90 -35.94
N ALA A 130 20.55 -6.22 -35.80
CA ALA A 130 20.61 -7.13 -36.94
C ALA A 130 19.23 -7.56 -37.49
N VAL A 131 18.21 -7.62 -36.63
CA VAL A 131 16.87 -8.09 -36.99
C VAL A 131 15.83 -7.42 -36.09
N ALA A 132 14.69 -7.02 -36.65
CA ALA A 132 13.47 -6.81 -35.86
C ALA A 132 12.95 -8.19 -35.37
N SER A 133 13.71 -8.83 -34.47
CA SER A 133 13.56 -10.22 -34.06
C SER A 133 12.53 -10.32 -32.94
N ASP A 134 11.66 -11.31 -33.07
CA ASP A 134 10.57 -11.59 -32.13
C ASP A 134 11.05 -12.30 -30.84
N ALA A 135 12.38 -12.37 -30.63
CA ALA A 135 12.99 -12.96 -29.45
C ALA A 135 12.70 -12.09 -28.20
N PRO A 136 12.32 -12.70 -27.07
CA PRO A 136 12.08 -11.96 -25.83
C PRO A 136 13.39 -11.40 -25.27
N ILE A 137 13.68 -10.17 -25.66
CA ILE A 137 14.66 -9.29 -25.03
C ILE A 137 14.14 -8.94 -23.63
N GLY A 138 14.95 -9.24 -22.61
CA GLY A 138 14.59 -9.16 -21.20
C GLY A 138 14.76 -7.76 -20.61
N GLU A 139 13.71 -6.95 -20.62
CA GLU A 139 13.74 -5.52 -20.25
C GLU A 139 13.30 -5.27 -18.80
N ILE A 140 13.88 -4.25 -18.17
CA ILE A 140 13.56 -3.85 -16.79
C ILE A 140 13.27 -2.34 -16.71
N PHE A 141 12.15 -2.01 -16.07
CA PHE A 141 11.72 -0.65 -15.74
C PHE A 141 11.71 -0.49 -14.23
N VAL A 142 12.54 0.41 -13.69
CA VAL A 142 12.63 0.72 -12.25
C VAL A 142 12.03 2.10 -12.00
N PHE A 143 10.95 2.16 -11.22
CA PHE A 143 10.22 3.38 -10.87
C PHE A 143 10.77 3.95 -9.56
N ASP A 144 10.95 5.27 -9.46
CA ASP A 144 11.51 5.90 -8.26
C ASP A 144 10.65 5.70 -7.01
N TYR A 145 9.34 5.50 -7.14
CA TYR A 145 8.40 5.14 -6.06
C TYR A 145 8.41 3.65 -5.67
N GLY A 146 9.51 2.93 -5.92
CA GLY A 146 9.76 1.61 -5.31
C GLY A 146 9.15 0.42 -6.04
N VAL A 147 8.80 0.56 -7.32
CA VAL A 147 8.23 -0.55 -8.13
C VAL A 147 9.19 -0.94 -9.26
N VAL A 148 9.22 -2.22 -9.60
CA VAL A 148 10.00 -2.76 -10.72
C VAL A 148 9.07 -3.56 -11.64
N VAL A 149 9.05 -3.23 -12.93
CA VAL A 149 8.31 -4.01 -13.95
C VAL A 149 9.32 -4.69 -14.86
N ILE A 150 9.18 -6.01 -14.98
CA ILE A 150 10.09 -6.87 -15.73
C ILE A 150 9.35 -7.50 -16.91
N TRP A 151 10.01 -7.55 -18.07
CA TRP A 151 9.47 -8.17 -19.28
C TRP A 151 10.44 -9.22 -19.81
N GLY A 152 9.93 -10.42 -20.15
CA GLY A 152 10.66 -11.38 -20.98
C GLY A 152 11.87 -12.04 -20.32
N LEU A 153 12.00 -11.97 -19.00
CA LEU A 153 13.00 -12.73 -18.22
C LEU A 153 12.40 -14.03 -17.68
N ASP A 154 13.28 -14.95 -17.27
CA ASP A 154 12.90 -16.14 -16.53
C ASP A 154 12.99 -15.88 -15.01
N GLU A 155 12.32 -16.72 -14.20
CA GLU A 155 12.28 -16.54 -12.74
C GLU A 155 13.66 -16.51 -12.07
N GLU A 156 14.69 -17.10 -12.68
CA GLU A 156 16.04 -17.07 -12.11
C GLU A 156 16.73 -15.73 -12.38
N ASP A 157 16.63 -15.24 -13.62
CA ASP A 157 17.20 -13.95 -14.02
C ASP A 157 16.42 -12.78 -13.41
N GLU A 158 15.11 -12.90 -13.20
CA GLU A 158 14.31 -11.97 -12.38
C GLU A 158 14.87 -11.85 -10.96
N LYS A 159 15.09 -12.98 -10.27
CA LYS A 159 15.66 -13.00 -8.90
C LYS A 159 17.08 -12.42 -8.87
N LYS A 160 17.90 -12.67 -9.90
CA LYS A 160 19.25 -12.07 -10.05
C LYS A 160 19.16 -10.56 -10.27
N ALA A 161 18.22 -10.08 -11.08
CA ALA A 161 17.99 -8.65 -11.32
C ALA A 161 17.57 -7.93 -10.04
N LEU A 162 16.54 -8.42 -9.36
CA LEU A 162 16.06 -7.86 -8.10
C LEU A 162 17.16 -7.83 -7.03
N HIS A 163 17.95 -8.90 -6.90
CA HIS A 163 19.08 -8.91 -5.96
C HIS A 163 20.16 -7.83 -6.25
N ARG A 164 20.33 -7.42 -7.52
CA ARG A 164 21.21 -6.31 -7.89
C ARG A 164 20.61 -4.93 -7.64
N LEU A 165 19.29 -4.81 -7.53
CA LEU A 165 18.60 -3.56 -7.21
C LEU A 165 18.59 -3.27 -5.70
N GLN A 166 18.68 -4.30 -4.85
CA GLN A 166 18.69 -4.18 -3.38
C GLN A 166 19.59 -3.08 -2.78
N PRO A 167 20.82 -2.82 -3.24
CA PRO A 167 21.65 -1.74 -2.69
C PRO A 167 21.10 -0.32 -2.91
N TYR A 168 20.11 -0.16 -3.80
CA TYR A 168 19.53 1.12 -4.21
C TYR A 168 18.09 1.31 -3.70
N GLU A 169 17.54 0.30 -3.04
CA GLU A 169 16.26 0.35 -2.32
C GLU A 169 16.38 1.26 -1.08
N THR A 170 15.32 2.00 -0.80
CA THR A 170 15.11 2.80 0.42
C THR A 170 13.80 2.31 1.03
N ASP A 171 13.77 2.08 2.35
CA ASP A 171 12.63 1.50 3.08
C ASP A 171 12.15 0.17 2.47
N ARG A 172 13.09 -0.78 2.39
CA ARG A 172 12.88 -2.11 1.80
C ARG A 172 11.80 -2.90 2.56
N LEU A 173 10.82 -3.40 1.81
CA LEU A 173 9.75 -4.26 2.32
C LEU A 173 10.23 -5.62 2.84
N SER A 174 9.47 -6.18 3.79
CA SER A 174 9.63 -7.60 4.14
C SER A 174 9.11 -8.48 3.00
N PRO A 175 9.60 -9.72 2.83
CA PRO A 175 9.14 -10.62 1.76
C PRO A 175 7.65 -10.98 1.83
N ASP A 176 7.00 -10.80 2.98
CA ASP A 176 5.58 -11.08 3.18
C ASP A 176 4.68 -9.89 2.76
N ASP A 177 5.25 -8.68 2.59
CA ASP A 177 4.53 -7.44 2.22
C ASP A 177 4.73 -7.05 0.73
N VAL A 178 5.47 -7.86 -0.05
CA VAL A 178 5.78 -7.57 -1.46
C VAL A 178 4.64 -7.99 -2.38
N GLU A 179 3.98 -7.00 -2.95
CA GLU A 179 2.95 -7.19 -3.97
C GLU A 179 3.53 -7.55 -5.34
N LEU A 180 2.88 -8.50 -6.03
CA LEU A 180 3.29 -9.02 -7.33
C LEU A 180 2.10 -9.23 -8.26
N GLU A 181 2.07 -8.49 -9.37
CA GLU A 181 1.21 -8.78 -10.51
C GLU A 181 2.01 -9.48 -11.62
N SER A 182 1.37 -10.43 -12.34
CA SER A 182 2.03 -11.19 -13.40
C SER A 182 1.14 -11.28 -14.64
N PHE A 183 1.69 -10.85 -15.78
CA PHE A 183 1.00 -10.84 -17.07
C PHE A 183 1.76 -11.66 -18.10
N SER A 184 1.03 -12.42 -18.92
CA SER A 184 1.60 -13.03 -20.11
C SER A 184 1.66 -11.99 -21.24
N PHE A 185 2.64 -12.06 -22.13
CA PHE A 185 2.67 -11.21 -23.32
C PHE A 185 3.00 -12.01 -24.58
N CYS A 186 2.58 -11.49 -25.73
CA CYS A 186 2.90 -12.05 -27.03
C CYS A 186 2.93 -10.96 -28.11
N HIS A 187 3.83 -11.08 -29.07
CA HIS A 187 3.87 -10.22 -30.23
C HIS A 187 2.95 -10.78 -31.33
N ASN A 188 2.08 -9.92 -31.87
CA ASN A 188 1.14 -10.24 -32.93
C ASN A 188 0.99 -9.00 -33.83
N PRO A 189 1.84 -8.81 -34.87
CA PRO A 189 1.82 -7.61 -35.70
C PRO A 189 0.47 -7.39 -36.42
N ASP A 190 -0.21 -8.49 -36.79
CA ASP A 190 -1.50 -8.46 -37.48
C ASP A 190 -2.69 -8.01 -36.60
N LYS A 191 -2.52 -7.99 -35.27
CA LYS A 191 -3.58 -7.65 -34.31
C LYS A 191 -3.40 -6.23 -33.79
N PRO A 192 -4.48 -5.55 -33.35
CA PRO A 192 -4.36 -4.35 -32.54
C PRO A 192 -3.75 -4.72 -31.18
N ALA A 193 -3.00 -3.79 -30.58
CA ALA A 193 -2.52 -3.96 -29.22
C ALA A 193 -3.72 -4.12 -28.27
N ARG A 194 -3.70 -5.15 -27.43
CA ARG A 194 -4.85 -5.54 -26.60
C ARG A 194 -4.43 -6.28 -25.34
N LEU A 195 -4.88 -5.79 -24.19
CA LEU A 195 -4.88 -6.51 -22.92
C LEU A 195 -6.22 -7.25 -22.78
N PHE A 196 -6.19 -8.56 -22.59
CA PHE A 196 -7.39 -9.37 -22.35
C PHE A 196 -7.04 -10.70 -21.68
N ASN A 197 -7.71 -11.02 -20.56
CA ASN A 197 -7.42 -12.20 -19.74
C ASN A 197 -5.93 -12.30 -19.41
N ASP A 198 -5.37 -11.15 -19.04
CA ASP A 198 -4.00 -10.98 -18.54
C ASP A 198 -2.91 -11.40 -19.55
N ILE A 199 -3.31 -11.46 -20.83
CA ILE A 199 -2.46 -11.57 -22.00
C ILE A 199 -2.36 -10.20 -22.68
N ILE A 200 -1.16 -9.64 -22.69
CA ILE A 200 -0.78 -8.42 -23.39
C ILE A 200 -0.38 -8.79 -24.83
N ASN A 201 -1.22 -8.43 -25.80
CA ASN A 201 -0.89 -8.53 -27.22
C ASN A 201 -0.17 -7.24 -27.63
N LEU A 202 1.10 -7.34 -28.02
CA LEU A 202 1.91 -6.23 -28.53
C LEU A 202 1.93 -6.28 -30.06
N ARG A 203 1.73 -5.14 -30.72
CA ARG A 203 1.90 -5.02 -32.18
C ARG A 203 3.38 -4.81 -32.57
N THR A 204 4.13 -4.10 -31.73
CA THR A 204 5.55 -3.79 -31.91
C THR A 204 6.27 -3.98 -30.58
N GLY A 205 7.53 -4.42 -30.62
CA GLY A 205 8.39 -4.53 -29.43
C GLY A 205 8.95 -3.20 -28.93
N HIS A 206 8.39 -2.05 -29.35
CA HIS A 206 8.99 -0.74 -29.10
C HIS A 206 8.94 -0.37 -27.61
N HIS A 207 10.09 -0.03 -27.02
CA HIS A 207 10.23 0.17 -25.57
C HIS A 207 9.24 1.20 -24.98
N LEU A 208 8.88 2.27 -25.71
CA LEU A 208 7.86 3.23 -25.22
C LEU A 208 6.45 2.63 -25.07
N VAL A 209 6.09 1.61 -25.85
CA VAL A 209 4.80 0.91 -25.73
C VAL A 209 4.81 0.06 -24.45
N LYS A 210 5.91 -0.67 -24.21
CA LYS A 210 6.10 -1.45 -22.97
C LYS A 210 6.20 -0.54 -21.75
N LEU A 211 6.88 0.59 -21.83
CA LEU A 211 6.92 1.63 -20.79
C LEU A 211 5.52 2.16 -20.44
N THR A 212 4.71 2.48 -21.47
CA THR A 212 3.32 2.94 -21.29
C THR A 212 2.47 1.94 -20.52
N ILE A 213 2.62 0.65 -20.82
CA ILE A 213 1.93 -0.43 -20.11
C ILE A 213 2.52 -0.58 -18.70
N SER A 214 3.84 -0.49 -18.56
CA SER A 214 4.56 -0.60 -17.29
C SER A 214 4.17 0.48 -16.29
N HIS A 215 3.93 1.73 -16.70
CA HIS A 215 3.41 2.77 -15.78
C HIS A 215 2.07 2.35 -15.16
N ALA A 216 1.12 1.87 -15.96
CA ALA A 216 -0.18 1.45 -15.46
C ALA A 216 -0.09 0.19 -14.57
N LEU A 217 0.79 -0.77 -14.91
CA LEU A 217 1.07 -1.94 -14.07
C LEU A 217 1.72 -1.53 -12.74
N ALA A 218 2.71 -0.63 -12.77
CA ALA A 218 3.40 -0.16 -11.58
C ALA A 218 2.47 0.58 -10.61
N GLN A 219 1.58 1.42 -11.16
CA GLN A 219 0.50 2.05 -10.40
C GLN A 219 -0.48 1.02 -9.79
N SER A 220 -0.83 -0.05 -10.53
CA SER A 220 -1.73 -1.10 -10.04
C SER A 220 -1.15 -1.90 -8.86
N VAL A 221 0.13 -2.29 -8.97
CA VAL A 221 0.88 -3.00 -7.91
C VAL A 221 1.04 -2.09 -6.69
N LYS A 222 1.43 -0.83 -6.88
CA LYS A 222 1.59 0.12 -5.76
C LYS A 222 0.26 0.41 -5.07
N LEU A 223 -0.84 0.46 -5.82
CA LEU A 223 -2.19 0.60 -5.29
C LEU A 223 -2.60 -0.63 -4.46
N ALA A 224 -2.26 -1.85 -4.89
CA ALA A 224 -2.53 -3.09 -4.12
C ALA A 224 -1.85 -3.07 -2.74
N TYR A 225 -0.59 -2.63 -2.68
CA TYR A 225 0.15 -2.47 -1.41
C TYR A 225 -0.57 -1.52 -0.44
N PHE A 226 -1.09 -0.39 -0.93
CA PHE A 226 -1.86 0.54 -0.09
C PHE A 226 -3.26 0.03 0.26
N GLU A 227 -3.92 -0.72 -0.62
CA GLU A 227 -5.20 -1.39 -0.34
C GLU A 227 -5.05 -2.35 0.85
N GLU A 228 -3.98 -3.16 0.90
CA GLU A 228 -3.67 -4.02 2.04
C GLU A 228 -3.26 -3.23 3.29
N LEU A 229 -2.38 -2.23 3.16
CA LEU A 229 -1.94 -1.42 4.31
C LEU A 229 -3.12 -0.73 5.02
N ILE A 230 -4.07 -0.18 4.26
CA ILE A 230 -5.31 0.41 4.79
C ILE A 230 -6.21 -0.66 5.40
N GLU A 231 -6.44 -1.80 4.72
CA GLU A 231 -7.30 -2.89 5.23
C GLU A 231 -6.77 -3.42 6.56
N ASN A 232 -5.47 -3.69 6.66
CA ASN A 232 -4.83 -4.13 7.90
C ASN A 232 -4.97 -3.07 9.01
N THR A 233 -4.77 -1.79 8.70
CA THR A 233 -4.97 -0.68 9.65
C THR A 233 -6.41 -0.60 10.17
N ILE A 234 -7.42 -0.76 9.30
CA ILE A 234 -8.84 -0.83 9.69
C ILE A 234 -9.08 -2.06 10.58
N LEU A 235 -8.55 -3.23 10.19
CA LEU A 235 -8.76 -4.48 10.93
C LEU A 235 -8.16 -4.47 12.34
N HIS A 236 -7.05 -3.76 12.56
CA HIS A 236 -6.45 -3.54 13.87
C HIS A 236 -7.22 -2.51 14.72
N THR A 237 -7.76 -1.46 14.09
CA THR A 237 -8.41 -0.31 14.76
C THR A 237 -9.91 -0.54 15.04
N LYS A 238 -10.58 -1.45 14.33
CA LYS A 238 -12.05 -1.70 14.38
C LYS A 238 -12.66 -1.93 15.77
N ASN A 239 -11.88 -2.37 16.75
CA ASN A 239 -12.39 -2.69 18.08
C ASN A 239 -12.73 -1.42 18.88
N ILE A 240 -12.09 -0.28 18.60
CA ILE A 240 -12.22 0.92 19.44
C ILE A 240 -13.61 1.57 19.30
N PRO A 241 -14.17 1.79 18.10
CA PRO A 241 -15.55 2.27 17.97
C PRO A 241 -16.57 1.28 18.55
N TYR A 242 -16.27 -0.02 18.51
CA TYR A 242 -17.11 -1.07 19.10
C TYR A 242 -17.09 -1.03 20.64
N GLU A 243 -15.92 -0.88 21.27
CA GLU A 243 -15.80 -0.73 22.73
C GLU A 243 -16.41 0.59 23.22
N LEU A 244 -16.20 1.70 22.49
CA LEU A 244 -16.81 2.99 22.79
C LEU A 244 -18.35 2.92 22.71
N SER A 245 -18.91 2.33 21.65
CA SER A 245 -20.36 2.23 21.49
C SER A 245 -21.03 1.25 22.46
N SER A 246 -20.33 0.20 22.90
CA SER A 246 -20.87 -0.81 23.83
C SER A 246 -20.67 -0.48 25.31
N THR A 247 -19.61 0.24 25.68
CA THR A 247 -19.27 0.55 27.07
C THR A 247 -19.29 2.03 27.43
N GLY A 248 -19.41 2.93 26.45
CA GLY A 248 -19.38 4.38 26.63
C GLY A 248 -18.00 4.96 26.93
N THR A 249 -16.95 4.14 27.00
CA THR A 249 -15.58 4.56 27.33
C THR A 249 -14.57 3.76 26.50
N ILE A 250 -13.38 4.33 26.24
CA ILE A 250 -12.27 3.59 25.63
C ILE A 250 -11.30 3.21 26.75
N LYS A 251 -10.97 1.91 26.87
CA LYS A 251 -10.11 1.37 27.95
C LYS A 251 -8.63 1.44 27.61
N MET A 252 -8.16 2.60 27.14
CA MET A 252 -6.78 2.83 26.73
C MET A 252 -6.14 3.93 27.58
N SER A 253 -4.83 3.86 27.81
CA SER A 253 -4.14 4.99 28.42
C SER A 253 -4.02 6.14 27.42
N ARG A 254 -3.81 7.37 27.91
CA ARG A 254 -3.51 8.52 27.03
C ARG A 254 -2.32 8.29 26.12
N GLN A 255 -1.32 7.54 26.59
CA GLN A 255 -0.11 7.25 25.80
C GLN A 255 -0.47 6.34 24.62
N ASP A 256 -1.32 5.34 24.85
CA ASP A 256 -1.80 4.43 23.80
C ASP A 256 -2.70 5.16 22.79
N ILE A 257 -3.60 6.03 23.26
CA ILE A 257 -4.46 6.86 22.39
C ILE A 257 -3.60 7.79 21.51
N ASN A 258 -2.63 8.51 22.10
CA ASN A 258 -1.75 9.41 21.35
C ASN A 258 -0.87 8.64 20.34
N ARG A 259 -0.38 7.46 20.71
CA ARG A 259 0.35 6.56 19.79
C ARG A 259 -0.52 6.19 18.60
N GLN A 260 -1.77 5.82 18.84
CA GLN A 260 -2.69 5.39 17.78
C GLN A 260 -3.13 6.54 16.87
N ILE A 261 -3.30 7.75 17.41
CA ILE A 261 -3.47 8.97 16.59
C ILE A 261 -2.26 9.16 15.66
N GLY A 262 -1.04 8.96 16.16
CA GLY A 262 0.18 8.99 15.36
C GLY A 262 0.24 7.91 14.28
N GLU A 263 -0.13 6.67 14.61
CA GLU A 263 -0.20 5.54 13.66
C GLU A 263 -1.19 5.81 12.51
N LEU A 264 -2.40 6.28 12.82
CA LEU A 264 -3.41 6.65 11.82
C LEU A 264 -2.99 7.88 10.99
N PHE A 265 -2.33 8.87 11.60
CA PHE A 265 -1.83 10.05 10.89
C PHE A 265 -0.73 9.70 9.89
N ALA A 266 0.23 8.86 10.31
CA ALA A 266 1.30 8.38 9.43
C ALA A 266 0.74 7.61 8.22
N MET A 267 -0.23 6.70 8.46
CA MET A 267 -0.93 6.00 7.39
C MET A 267 -1.59 6.98 6.40
N ARG A 268 -2.31 8.00 6.90
CA ARG A 268 -2.99 9.00 6.05
C ARG A 268 -1.99 9.81 5.22
N MET A 269 -0.86 10.17 5.82
CA MET A 269 0.23 10.87 5.12
C MET A 269 0.77 10.01 3.95
N ASN A 270 1.01 8.71 4.17
CA ASN A 270 1.54 7.82 3.14
C ASN A 270 0.55 7.62 1.98
N VAL A 271 -0.75 7.55 2.27
CA VAL A 271 -1.82 7.48 1.26
C VAL A 271 -1.93 8.78 0.45
N ASN A 272 -1.78 9.93 1.09
CA ASN A 272 -1.73 11.21 0.39
C ASN A 272 -0.49 11.33 -0.52
N LEU A 273 0.67 10.89 -0.06
CA LEU A 273 1.93 10.93 -0.83
C LEU A 273 1.86 10.11 -2.12
N ILE A 274 1.11 9.00 -2.14
CA ILE A 274 0.94 8.18 -3.35
C ILE A 274 -0.08 8.75 -4.35
N SER A 275 -0.93 9.72 -3.97
CA SER A 275 -1.86 10.37 -4.90
C SER A 275 -1.13 10.92 -6.12
N ASN A 276 0.02 11.57 -5.91
CA ASN A 276 0.87 12.14 -6.95
C ASN A 276 1.44 11.09 -7.93
N VAL A 277 1.67 9.85 -7.47
CA VAL A 277 2.16 8.74 -8.31
C VAL A 277 1.04 8.14 -9.16
N LEU A 278 -0.21 8.29 -8.72
CA LEU A 278 -1.40 7.75 -9.39
C LEU A 278 -1.95 8.70 -10.45
N ASP A 279 -1.38 9.89 -10.61
CA ASP A 279 -1.71 10.86 -11.66
C ASP A 279 -1.33 10.38 -13.07
N THR A 280 -1.40 11.27 -14.06
CA THR A 280 -0.98 10.95 -15.44
C THR A 280 0.52 11.24 -15.60
N PRO A 281 1.36 10.21 -15.85
CA PRO A 281 2.82 10.39 -15.97
C PRO A 281 3.24 11.45 -16.99
N GLU A 282 4.28 12.21 -16.65
CA GLU A 282 4.76 13.33 -17.48
C GLU A 282 5.21 12.90 -18.89
N LEU A 283 5.60 11.63 -19.04
CA LEU A 283 5.88 10.97 -20.32
C LEU A 283 4.85 11.30 -21.42
N PHE A 284 3.57 11.42 -21.06
CA PHE A 284 2.49 11.65 -22.01
C PHE A 284 2.39 13.10 -22.52
N TRP A 285 3.05 14.07 -21.87
CA TRP A 285 3.25 15.41 -22.45
C TRP A 285 4.23 15.36 -23.62
N SER A 286 5.28 14.55 -23.50
CA SER A 286 6.26 14.33 -24.58
C SER A 286 5.74 13.39 -25.68
N PHE A 287 4.93 12.39 -25.31
CA PHE A 287 4.42 11.36 -26.23
C PHE A 287 2.89 11.20 -26.14
N PRO A 288 2.10 12.22 -26.55
CA PRO A 288 0.64 12.22 -26.39
C PRO A 288 -0.08 11.11 -27.17
N THR A 289 0.57 10.54 -28.20
CA THR A 289 0.06 9.40 -28.97
C THR A 289 -0.03 8.10 -28.16
N LEU A 290 0.68 8.01 -27.02
CA LEU A 290 0.66 6.84 -26.12
C LEU A 290 -0.44 6.95 -25.04
N ALA A 291 -0.94 8.16 -24.75
CA ALA A 291 -1.96 8.38 -23.73
C ALA A 291 -3.26 7.54 -23.92
N PRO A 292 -3.76 7.26 -25.14
CA PRO A 292 -4.90 6.35 -25.33
C PRO A 292 -4.61 4.90 -24.89
N LEU A 293 -3.37 4.41 -25.08
CA LEU A 293 -2.96 3.09 -24.60
C LEU A 293 -2.89 3.07 -23.07
N TYR A 294 -2.27 4.08 -22.45
CA TYR A 294 -2.24 4.23 -21.00
C TYR A 294 -3.64 4.20 -20.38
N ARG A 295 -4.57 5.04 -20.87
CA ARG A 295 -5.95 5.07 -20.39
C ARG A 295 -6.68 3.72 -20.56
N ALA A 296 -6.41 2.99 -21.66
CA ALA A 296 -7.00 1.67 -21.88
C ALA A 296 -6.48 0.62 -20.88
N VAL A 297 -5.19 0.64 -20.53
CA VAL A 297 -4.63 -0.26 -19.51
C VAL A 297 -5.08 0.15 -18.11
N ARG A 298 -5.02 1.44 -17.76
CA ARG A 298 -5.53 1.99 -16.48
C ARG A 298 -7.00 1.65 -16.25
N GLY A 299 -7.81 1.67 -17.32
CA GLY A 299 -9.22 1.25 -17.30
C GLY A 299 -9.43 -0.27 -17.20
N TYR A 300 -8.54 -1.09 -17.77
CA TYR A 300 -8.59 -2.55 -17.61
C TYR A 300 -8.25 -2.99 -16.16
N LEU A 301 -7.28 -2.30 -15.55
CA LEU A 301 -6.84 -2.54 -14.17
C LEU A 301 -7.74 -1.87 -13.11
N GLU A 302 -8.83 -1.23 -13.55
CA GLU A 302 -9.84 -0.53 -12.73
C GLU A 302 -9.25 0.50 -11.74
N ILE A 303 -8.07 1.05 -12.05
CA ILE A 303 -7.26 1.89 -11.13
C ILE A 303 -8.06 3.07 -10.59
N SER A 304 -8.80 3.79 -11.44
CA SER A 304 -9.62 4.93 -10.98
C SER A 304 -10.66 4.53 -9.92
N GLN A 305 -11.31 3.38 -10.09
CA GLN A 305 -12.33 2.89 -9.16
C GLN A 305 -11.70 2.38 -7.86
N ARG A 306 -10.55 1.70 -7.97
CA ARG A 306 -9.76 1.24 -6.82
C ARG A 306 -9.25 2.40 -5.96
N VAL A 307 -8.75 3.47 -6.59
CA VAL A 307 -8.36 4.71 -5.90
C VAL A 307 -9.54 5.35 -5.17
N GLU A 308 -10.74 5.38 -5.79
CA GLU A 308 -11.93 5.92 -5.12
C GLU A 308 -12.32 5.09 -3.88
N VAL A 309 -12.27 3.76 -3.96
CA VAL A 309 -12.49 2.86 -2.80
C VAL A 309 -11.41 3.04 -1.72
N LEU A 310 -10.14 3.21 -2.11
CA LEU A 310 -9.04 3.49 -1.19
C LEU A 310 -9.27 4.81 -0.44
N ASN A 311 -9.67 5.86 -1.16
CA ASN A 311 -9.97 7.17 -0.57
C ASN A 311 -11.16 7.11 0.40
N GLN A 312 -12.22 6.37 0.06
CA GLN A 312 -13.35 6.13 0.97
C GLN A 312 -12.91 5.41 2.26
N ARG A 313 -12.02 4.42 2.16
CA ARG A 313 -11.44 3.73 3.33
C ARG A 313 -10.52 4.64 4.16
N CYS A 314 -9.75 5.51 3.51
CA CYS A 314 -8.92 6.51 4.17
C CYS A 314 -9.76 7.60 4.89
N ALA A 315 -10.94 7.93 4.37
CA ALA A 315 -11.90 8.80 5.05
C ALA A 315 -12.39 8.18 6.36
N VAL A 316 -12.77 6.90 6.36
CA VAL A 316 -13.15 6.16 7.59
C VAL A 316 -12.03 6.17 8.64
N LEU A 317 -10.76 6.04 8.22
CA LEU A 317 -9.62 6.16 9.14
C LEU A 317 -9.38 7.60 9.64
N SER A 318 -9.81 8.61 8.88
CA SER A 318 -9.81 10.01 9.34
C SER A 318 -10.90 10.24 10.39
N ASP A 319 -12.11 9.71 10.18
CA ASP A 319 -13.20 9.76 11.18
C ASP A 319 -12.78 9.08 12.51
N MET A 320 -12.06 7.95 12.43
CA MET A 320 -11.50 7.28 13.61
C MET A 320 -10.43 8.12 14.32
N LEU A 321 -9.58 8.83 13.57
CA LEU A 321 -8.55 9.71 14.12
C LEU A 321 -9.18 10.89 14.87
N ASP A 322 -10.19 11.53 14.29
CA ASP A 322 -10.90 12.65 14.91
C ASP A 322 -11.66 12.20 16.18
N MET A 323 -12.31 11.03 16.14
CA MET A 323 -12.93 10.41 17.32
C MET A 323 -11.92 10.16 18.46
N LEU A 324 -10.72 9.64 18.15
CA LEU A 324 -9.67 9.43 19.14
C LEU A 324 -9.13 10.75 19.71
N ARG A 325 -9.00 11.78 18.87
CA ARG A 325 -8.57 13.13 19.28
C ARG A 325 -9.57 13.77 20.23
N ASP A 326 -10.86 13.67 19.93
CA ASP A 326 -11.93 14.17 20.81
C ASP A 326 -11.94 13.42 22.15
N HIS A 327 -11.74 12.10 22.15
CA HIS A 327 -11.64 11.35 23.40
C HIS A 327 -10.41 11.76 24.24
N ALA A 328 -9.25 11.97 23.61
CA ALA A 328 -8.05 12.47 24.29
C ALA A 328 -8.26 13.87 24.92
N ASN A 329 -8.99 14.75 24.22
CA ASN A 329 -9.39 16.07 24.71
C ASN A 329 -10.33 15.96 25.93
N ILE A 330 -11.34 15.09 25.88
CA ILE A 330 -12.27 14.85 27.01
C ILE A 330 -11.49 14.41 28.25
N MET A 331 -10.61 13.41 28.13
CA MET A 331 -9.77 12.99 29.27
C MET A 331 -8.96 14.18 29.82
N HIS A 332 -8.37 15.03 28.95
CA HIS A 332 -7.61 16.20 29.40
C HIS A 332 -8.47 17.19 30.21
N GLY A 333 -9.71 17.42 29.77
CA GLY A 333 -10.73 18.15 30.52
C GLY A 333 -10.97 17.55 31.91
N GLU A 334 -11.27 16.25 32.00
CA GLU A 334 -11.53 15.55 33.28
C GLU A 334 -10.37 15.70 34.27
N THR A 335 -9.12 15.57 33.82
CA THR A 335 -7.96 15.76 34.70
C THR A 335 -7.81 17.20 35.19
N LEU A 336 -8.11 18.19 34.35
CA LEU A 336 -8.05 19.60 34.72
C LEU A 336 -9.16 19.91 35.73
N GLU A 337 -10.38 19.41 35.49
CA GLU A 337 -11.51 19.52 36.42
C GLU A 337 -11.17 18.91 37.79
N TRP A 338 -10.60 17.70 37.82
CA TRP A 338 -10.25 17.04 39.08
C TRP A 338 -9.16 17.82 39.85
N ILE A 339 -8.17 18.39 39.15
CA ILE A 339 -7.17 19.27 39.77
C ILE A 339 -7.85 20.52 40.38
N VAL A 340 -8.78 21.16 39.67
CA VAL A 340 -9.51 22.33 40.18
C VAL A 340 -10.35 21.98 41.41
N ILE A 341 -11.06 20.85 41.40
CA ILE A 341 -11.85 20.38 42.55
C ILE A 341 -10.95 20.14 43.78
N VAL A 342 -9.79 19.50 43.61
CA VAL A 342 -8.83 19.28 44.70
C VAL A 342 -8.27 20.58 45.25
N LEU A 343 -7.92 21.55 44.39
CA LEU A 343 -7.42 22.86 44.83
C LEU A 343 -8.46 23.62 45.68
N ILE A 344 -9.73 23.61 45.26
CA ILE A 344 -10.84 24.22 46.02
C ILE A 344 -11.05 23.50 47.36
N ALA A 345 -11.00 22.17 47.38
CA ALA A 345 -11.15 21.38 48.61
C ALA A 345 -10.02 21.66 49.63
N ILE A 346 -8.78 21.84 49.17
CA ILE A 346 -7.63 22.21 50.01
C ILE A 346 -7.82 23.60 50.60
N GLU A 347 -8.25 24.59 49.81
CA GLU A 347 -8.48 25.96 50.30
C GLU A 347 -9.57 26.01 51.38
N ILE A 348 -10.70 25.30 51.17
CA ILE A 348 -11.76 25.16 52.16
C ILE A 348 -11.24 24.51 53.45
N PHE A 349 -10.43 23.45 53.34
CA PHE A 349 -9.84 22.78 54.50
C PHE A 349 -8.90 23.71 55.29
N ILE A 350 -8.06 24.48 54.60
CA ILE A 350 -7.17 25.49 55.24
C ILE A 350 -7.99 26.58 55.94
N GLY A 351 -9.06 27.06 55.30
CA GLY A 351 -9.97 28.05 55.89
C GLY A 351 -10.64 27.54 57.18
N ILE A 352 -11.14 26.30 57.17
CA ILE A 352 -11.73 25.64 58.34
C ILE A 352 -10.69 25.44 59.45
N ALA A 353 -9.48 24.98 59.11
CA ALA A 353 -8.41 24.75 60.07
C ALA A 353 -7.95 26.05 60.76
N LYS A 354 -7.83 27.16 60.01
CA LYS A 354 -7.55 28.50 60.58
C LYS A 354 -8.63 28.94 61.56
N GLY A 355 -9.91 28.90 61.14
CA GLY A 355 -11.03 29.31 62.00
C GLY A 355 -11.17 28.46 63.28
N LEU A 356 -10.87 27.16 63.21
CA LEU A 356 -10.79 26.30 64.40
C LEU A 356 -9.62 26.67 65.31
N GLY A 357 -8.46 27.01 64.73
CA GLY A 357 -7.30 27.53 65.47
C GLY A 357 -7.64 28.81 66.23
N ASP A 358 -8.26 29.79 65.56
CA ASP A 358 -8.66 31.06 66.17
C ASP A 358 -9.65 30.84 67.34
N VAL A 359 -10.63 29.95 67.19
CA VAL A 359 -11.58 29.61 68.26
C VAL A 359 -10.93 28.87 69.43
N LEU A 360 -9.93 28.01 69.17
CA LEU A 360 -9.17 27.30 70.21
C LEU A 360 -8.20 28.22 70.96
N TYR A 361 -7.61 29.21 70.29
CA TYR A 361 -6.68 30.16 70.90
C TYR A 361 -7.39 31.35 71.58
N SER A 362 -8.68 31.56 71.28
CA SER A 362 -9.55 32.56 71.92
C SER A 362 -10.19 32.08 73.24
N ARG A 363 -9.80 30.91 73.75
CA ARG A 363 -10.37 30.26 74.94
C ARG A 363 -9.34 30.00 76.02
#